data_AF-A0A4Y2QAD5-F1
#
_entry.id   AF-A0A4Y2QAD5-F1
#
_cell.length_a   1.000
_cell.length_b   1.000
_cell.length_c   1.000
_cell.angle_alpha   90.00
_cell.angle_beta   90.00
_cell.angle_gamma   90.00
#
_symmetry.space_group_name_H-M   'P 1'
#
loop_
_entity.id
_entity.type
_entity.pdbx_description
1 polymer ?
#
loop_
_entity_poly.entity_id
_entity_poly.type
_entity_poly.pdbx_seq_one_letter_code
_entity_poly.pdbx_strand_id
1 'polypeptide(L)'
;MSPRREMVLRHVCKPAYLSILAVIAVKGIQLSVQIKMESETPCQRCGEMDFEGQVCRTCGAVADEFCFGSEFNVFGGDKMPKFVSWKNNKKNSPGLDFGLAQLDVLCTKYGLSPDMKAETEDLLKRIYSSRSFARKQDVGILAGCCLIHIKQKHNQFISLNDISAKLNCPKKKVFKFSKVIKSFCNDLKSSPETNCRELVTISEAANPINTSQMLESTVAKIFASVVDNKDEFISKTTALTKLACDCWLMSGRSPEGVITAAGYLCWKSINPGSKSLTLKQFCSDFSMPYSKSSPKVLEIKNMLLKLGKKIPSGSKNYVNGKNILFHLNYILENSVTLRNDLLTDTYKAEEIAKKEFSMYRKVSSVAKETEVVSVERRCDFQPNMNAPDVEISDSEIAKYIRSEKEVKLIKKLKEKYES
;
A
#
# COMPACT_ATOMS: atom_id res chain seq x y z
N MET A 1 -17.71 -64.88 -47.15
CA MET A 1 -16.72 -65.89 -46.74
C MET A 1 -15.47 -65.73 -47.58
N SER A 2 -14.37 -65.31 -46.98
CA SER A 2 -12.99 -65.39 -47.49
C SER A 2 -12.03 -65.06 -46.34
N PRO A 3 -10.78 -65.53 -46.36
CA PRO A 3 -10.25 -66.36 -45.28
C PRO A 3 -9.28 -65.62 -44.35
N ARG A 4 -9.16 -66.17 -43.15
CA ARG A 4 -8.11 -65.87 -42.17
C ARG A 4 -6.74 -66.24 -42.73
N ARG A 5 -5.77 -65.33 -42.60
CA ARG A 5 -4.33 -65.66 -42.57
C ARG A 5 -3.81 -65.36 -41.17
N GLU A 6 -3.31 -66.40 -40.51
CA GLU A 6 -2.54 -66.33 -39.27
C GLU A 6 -1.23 -65.58 -39.49
N MET A 7 -0.80 -64.81 -38.49
CA MET A 7 0.55 -64.26 -38.40
C MET A 7 1.23 -64.87 -37.16
N VAL A 8 2.25 -65.69 -37.41
CA VAL A 8 3.09 -66.33 -36.41
C VAL A 8 4.05 -65.28 -35.83
N LEU A 9 3.96 -65.01 -34.52
CA LEU A 9 4.96 -64.22 -33.78
C LEU A 9 6.03 -65.17 -33.23
N ARG A 10 7.25 -65.10 -33.79
CA ARG A 10 8.45 -65.69 -33.18
C ARG A 10 8.90 -64.80 -32.03
N HIS A 11 9.09 -65.40 -30.86
CA HIS A 11 9.78 -64.76 -29.73
C HIS A 11 11.28 -64.58 -30.04
N VAL A 12 11.78 -63.37 -29.88
CA VAL A 12 13.20 -63.09 -29.64
C VAL A 12 13.32 -62.18 -28.42
N CYS A 13 13.98 -62.69 -27.38
CA CYS A 13 14.26 -62.01 -26.12
C CYS A 13 15.17 -60.78 -26.32
N LYS A 14 14.77 -59.64 -25.75
CA LYS A 14 15.61 -58.53 -25.21
C LYS A 14 14.72 -57.48 -24.52
N PRO A 15 15.25 -56.67 -23.57
CA PRO A 15 14.52 -56.18 -22.39
C PRO A 15 13.36 -55.25 -22.75
N ALA A 16 12.21 -55.49 -22.13
CA ALA A 16 10.93 -54.88 -22.47
C ALA A 16 10.82 -53.44 -21.94
N TYR A 17 11.27 -52.47 -22.75
CA TYR A 17 10.58 -51.18 -22.81
C TYR A 17 9.35 -51.38 -23.69
N LEU A 18 8.16 -51.48 -23.09
CA LEU A 18 6.90 -51.47 -23.83
C LEU A 18 6.68 -50.07 -24.43
N SER A 19 7.28 -49.87 -25.60
CA SER A 19 7.09 -48.66 -26.41
C SER A 19 5.76 -48.81 -27.14
N ILE A 20 4.66 -48.37 -26.51
CA ILE A 20 3.37 -48.28 -27.21
C ILE A 20 3.41 -47.04 -28.10
N LEU A 21 3.71 -47.23 -29.39
CA LEU A 21 3.58 -46.19 -30.41
C LEU A 21 2.09 -45.98 -30.74
N ALA A 22 1.42 -45.13 -29.98
CA ALA A 22 0.11 -44.60 -30.36
C ALA A 22 0.30 -43.46 -31.37
N VAL A 23 0.24 -43.77 -32.67
CA VAL A 23 0.29 -42.76 -33.74
C VAL A 23 -1.08 -42.10 -33.85
N ILE A 24 -1.29 -40.98 -33.16
CA ILE A 24 -2.45 -40.10 -33.41
C ILE A 24 -2.04 -39.12 -34.51
N ALA A 25 -2.41 -39.44 -35.75
CA ALA A 25 -2.17 -38.57 -36.89
C ALA A 25 -3.11 -37.35 -36.86
N VAL A 26 -2.68 -36.27 -36.21
CA VAL A 26 -3.25 -34.92 -36.43
C VAL A 26 -2.10 -34.01 -36.88
N LYS A 27 -2.12 -33.63 -38.16
CA LYS A 27 -1.21 -32.66 -38.79
C LYS A 27 0.28 -32.82 -38.42
N GLY A 28 0.88 -33.95 -38.76
CA GLY A 28 2.35 -34.08 -38.86
C GLY A 28 3.13 -34.08 -37.55
N ILE A 29 2.47 -34.18 -36.40
CA ILE A 29 3.16 -34.27 -35.10
C ILE A 29 3.27 -35.75 -34.72
N GLN A 30 4.51 -36.23 -34.59
CA GLN A 30 4.81 -37.58 -34.12
C GLN A 30 5.05 -37.53 -32.61
N LEU A 31 4.09 -38.01 -31.82
CA LEU A 31 4.19 -38.07 -30.36
C LEU A 31 4.69 -39.46 -29.95
N SER A 32 5.86 -39.52 -29.32
CA SER A 32 6.34 -40.71 -28.62
C SER A 32 6.04 -40.56 -27.13
N VAL A 33 5.16 -41.41 -26.59
CA VAL A 33 4.85 -41.43 -25.15
C VAL A 33 5.72 -42.52 -24.50
N GLN A 34 6.62 -42.13 -23.60
CA GLN A 34 7.30 -43.06 -22.71
C GLN A 34 6.56 -43.06 -21.37
N ILE A 35 5.97 -44.20 -21.00
CA ILE A 35 5.27 -44.38 -19.73
C ILE A 35 6.27 -45.00 -18.76
N LYS A 36 6.63 -44.27 -17.71
CA LYS A 36 7.42 -44.80 -16.60
C LYS A 36 6.45 -45.23 -15.50
N MET A 37 6.54 -46.48 -15.06
CA MET A 37 5.70 -47.02 -13.99
C MET A 37 6.51 -47.03 -12.70
N GLU A 38 6.12 -46.21 -11.73
CA GLU A 38 6.68 -46.20 -10.38
C GLU A 38 5.53 -46.36 -9.38
N SER A 39 5.68 -47.30 -8.45
CA SER A 39 4.71 -47.56 -7.38
C SER A 39 5.14 -46.86 -6.09
N GLU A 40 4.34 -45.94 -5.57
CA GLU A 40 4.63 -45.25 -4.29
C GLU A 40 4.20 -46.06 -3.03
N THR A 41 3.66 -47.26 -3.21
CA THR A 41 3.15 -48.09 -2.11
C THR A 41 3.87 -49.44 -2.02
N PRO A 42 4.27 -49.89 -0.80
CA PRO A 42 4.87 -51.20 -0.61
C PRO A 42 3.88 -52.33 -0.92
N CYS A 43 4.40 -53.47 -1.36
CA CYS A 43 3.58 -54.64 -1.66
C CYS A 43 2.79 -55.06 -0.42
N GLN A 44 1.46 -55.13 -0.52
CA GLN A 44 0.58 -55.50 0.60
C GLN A 44 0.84 -56.92 1.12
N ARG A 45 1.55 -57.76 0.36
CA ARG A 45 1.83 -59.15 0.73
C ARG A 45 3.20 -59.36 1.40
N CYS A 46 4.23 -58.62 1.00
CA CYS A 46 5.59 -58.80 1.54
C CYS A 46 6.25 -57.53 2.06
N GLY A 47 5.61 -56.36 1.93
CA GLY A 47 6.11 -55.08 2.42
C GLY A 47 7.26 -54.47 1.62
N GLU A 48 7.75 -55.13 0.58
CA GLU A 48 8.85 -54.64 -0.25
C GLU A 48 8.36 -53.72 -1.39
N MET A 49 9.24 -52.83 -1.84
CA MET A 49 8.96 -51.84 -2.89
C MET A 49 9.61 -52.19 -4.24
N ASP A 50 10.06 -53.43 -4.43
CA ASP A 50 10.67 -53.88 -5.68
C ASP A 50 9.62 -54.49 -6.63
N PHE A 51 9.18 -53.67 -7.59
CA PHE A 51 8.19 -54.04 -8.60
C PHE A 51 8.81 -54.00 -10.00
N GLU A 52 8.53 -55.03 -10.80
CA GLU A 52 8.80 -55.04 -12.24
C GLU A 52 7.47 -54.98 -12.98
N GLY A 53 7.10 -53.77 -13.42
CA GLY A 53 5.76 -53.51 -13.96
C GLY A 53 4.69 -53.66 -12.87
N GLN A 54 3.74 -54.58 -13.07
CA GLN A 54 2.62 -54.81 -12.14
C GLN A 54 2.87 -55.92 -11.12
N VAL A 55 4.05 -56.57 -11.16
CA VAL A 55 4.34 -57.76 -10.37
C VAL A 55 5.45 -57.44 -9.37
N CYS A 56 5.21 -57.71 -8.09
CA CYS A 56 6.26 -57.66 -7.08
C CYS A 56 7.31 -58.74 -7.37
N ARG A 57 8.58 -58.36 -7.51
CA ARG A 57 9.66 -59.31 -7.82
C ARG A 57 9.87 -60.36 -6.74
N THR A 58 9.61 -59.98 -5.49
CA THR A 58 9.93 -60.82 -4.32
C THR A 58 8.86 -61.87 -4.04
N CYS A 59 7.58 -61.54 -4.24
CA CYS A 59 6.48 -62.44 -3.90
C CYS A 59 5.55 -62.79 -5.07
N GLY A 60 5.76 -62.22 -6.25
CA GLY A 60 4.95 -62.49 -7.45
C GLY A 60 3.51 -61.96 -7.37
N ALA A 61 3.15 -61.18 -6.34
CA ALA A 61 1.82 -60.60 -6.22
C ALA A 61 1.63 -59.50 -7.27
N VAL A 62 0.48 -59.54 -7.96
CA VAL A 62 0.04 -58.50 -8.90
C VAL A 62 -0.67 -57.42 -8.10
N ALA A 63 -0.27 -56.15 -8.27
CA ALA A 63 -0.94 -55.04 -7.59
C ALA A 63 -2.20 -54.60 -8.36
N ASP A 64 -3.33 -54.51 -7.66
CA ASP A 64 -4.67 -54.32 -8.25
C ASP A 64 -4.98 -52.85 -8.64
N GLU A 65 -4.28 -51.86 -8.08
CA GLU A 65 -4.53 -50.45 -8.36
C GLU A 65 -3.23 -49.67 -8.60
N PHE A 66 -3.07 -49.11 -9.79
CA PHE A 66 -2.04 -48.10 -10.08
C PHE A 66 -2.65 -46.82 -10.63
N CYS A 67 -2.22 -45.69 -10.07
CA CYS A 67 -2.40 -44.38 -10.68
C CYS A 67 -1.33 -44.19 -11.76
N PHE A 68 -1.76 -43.88 -12.99
CA PHE A 68 -0.83 -43.53 -14.06
C PHE A 68 -0.14 -42.19 -13.74
N GLY A 69 1.16 -42.22 -13.44
CA GLY A 69 1.99 -41.02 -13.42
C GLY A 69 2.05 -40.43 -14.83
N SER A 70 1.47 -39.25 -15.02
CA SER A 70 1.40 -38.59 -16.33
C SER A 70 2.59 -37.67 -16.57
N GLU A 71 3.80 -38.22 -16.63
CA GLU A 71 4.96 -37.45 -17.10
C GLU A 71 5.00 -37.42 -18.63
N PHE A 72 4.39 -36.38 -19.21
CA PHE A 72 4.46 -36.10 -20.64
C PHE A 72 5.75 -35.34 -20.97
N ASN A 73 6.78 -36.04 -21.42
CA ASN A 73 7.96 -35.41 -22.02
C ASN A 73 7.71 -35.13 -23.51
N VAL A 74 7.28 -33.90 -23.82
CA VAL A 74 7.19 -33.42 -25.21
C VAL A 74 8.58 -32.96 -25.66
N PHE A 75 9.25 -33.76 -26.48
CA PHE A 75 10.44 -33.32 -27.20
C PHE A 75 10.02 -32.35 -28.32
N GLY A 76 10.14 -31.06 -28.05
CA GLY A 76 9.81 -29.98 -29.00
C GLY A 76 9.20 -28.80 -28.28
N GLY A 77 9.88 -27.65 -28.33
CA GLY A 77 9.69 -26.48 -27.46
C GLY A 77 8.40 -25.68 -27.59
N ASP A 78 7.26 -26.30 -27.86
CA ASP A 78 5.95 -25.66 -27.76
C ASP A 78 5.16 -26.26 -26.60
N LYS A 79 4.88 -25.42 -25.61
CA LYS A 79 4.04 -25.74 -24.45
C LYS A 79 2.76 -26.41 -24.95
N MET A 80 2.48 -27.61 -24.43
CA MET A 80 1.22 -28.31 -24.65
C MET A 80 0.06 -27.31 -24.48
N PRO A 81 -0.78 -27.07 -25.51
CA PRO A 81 -1.87 -26.12 -25.40
C PRO A 81 -2.76 -26.60 -24.27
N LYS A 82 -2.94 -25.76 -23.25
CA LYS A 82 -3.81 -26.05 -22.11
C LYS A 82 -5.14 -26.57 -22.66
N PHE A 83 -5.56 -27.75 -22.21
CA PHE A 83 -6.85 -28.32 -22.62
C PHE A 83 -7.96 -27.34 -22.23
N VAL A 84 -8.43 -26.54 -23.18
CA VAL A 84 -9.49 -25.57 -22.97
C VAL A 84 -10.80 -26.35 -23.05
N SER A 85 -11.40 -26.67 -21.91
CA SER A 85 -12.75 -27.22 -21.91
C SER A 85 -13.68 -26.21 -22.61
N TRP A 86 -14.49 -26.69 -23.55
CA TRP A 86 -15.38 -25.85 -24.37
C TRP A 86 -16.38 -25.04 -23.52
N LYS A 87 -16.56 -25.41 -22.24
CA LYS A 87 -17.42 -24.74 -21.25
C LYS A 87 -16.89 -23.39 -20.74
N ASN A 88 -15.59 -23.10 -20.81
CA ASN A 88 -15.00 -21.89 -20.21
C ASN A 88 -14.68 -20.77 -21.21
N ASN A 89 -15.02 -20.92 -22.48
CA ASN A 89 -14.78 -19.88 -23.49
C ASN A 89 -15.88 -18.79 -23.49
N LYS A 90 -16.35 -18.38 -22.31
CA LYS A 90 -17.17 -17.17 -22.19
C LYS A 90 -16.27 -15.99 -22.47
N LYS A 91 -16.45 -15.36 -23.64
CA LYS A 91 -15.81 -14.09 -23.96
C LYS A 91 -16.07 -13.11 -22.81
N ASN A 92 -15.03 -12.50 -22.30
CA ASN A 92 -15.13 -11.46 -21.30
C ASN A 92 -16.01 -10.32 -21.82
N SER A 93 -16.65 -9.61 -20.90
CA SER A 93 -17.35 -8.39 -21.28
C SER A 93 -16.35 -7.33 -21.80
N PRO A 94 -16.74 -6.49 -22.77
CA PRO A 94 -15.85 -5.48 -23.33
C PRO A 94 -15.30 -4.46 -22.32
N GLY A 95 -15.96 -4.29 -21.16
CA GLY A 95 -15.48 -3.45 -20.06
C GLY A 95 -14.37 -4.12 -19.25
N LEU A 96 -14.50 -5.42 -18.99
CA LEU A 96 -13.49 -6.21 -18.30
C LEU A 96 -12.20 -6.33 -19.13
N ASP A 97 -12.33 -6.58 -20.44
CA ASP A 97 -11.16 -6.62 -21.33
C ASP A 97 -10.43 -5.27 -21.38
N PHE A 98 -11.17 -4.16 -21.36
CA PHE A 98 -10.54 -2.84 -21.25
C PHE A 98 -9.81 -2.66 -19.92
N GLY A 99 -10.39 -3.13 -18.81
CA GLY A 99 -9.74 -3.12 -17.49
C GLY A 99 -8.46 -3.95 -17.44
N LEU A 100 -8.48 -5.16 -18.01
CA LEU A 100 -7.33 -6.05 -18.09
C LEU A 100 -6.23 -5.49 -19.00
N ALA A 101 -6.58 -4.94 -20.16
CA ALA A 101 -5.62 -4.27 -21.04
C ALA A 101 -4.98 -3.05 -20.36
N GLN A 102 -5.73 -2.28 -19.58
CA GLN A 102 -5.17 -1.19 -18.77
C GLN A 102 -4.25 -1.71 -17.66
N LEU A 103 -4.61 -2.82 -17.02
CA LEU A 103 -3.77 -3.47 -16.04
C LEU A 103 -2.44 -3.90 -16.65
N ASP A 104 -2.42 -4.47 -17.86
CA ASP A 104 -1.19 -4.83 -18.57
C ASP A 104 -0.26 -3.64 -18.77
N VAL A 105 -0.80 -2.51 -19.23
CA VAL A 105 -0.03 -1.26 -19.40
C VAL A 105 0.57 -0.78 -18.06
N LEU A 106 -0.18 -0.90 -16.97
CA LEU A 106 0.32 -0.56 -15.64
C LEU A 106 1.37 -1.58 -15.15
N CYS A 107 1.16 -2.87 -15.40
CA CYS A 107 2.08 -3.94 -15.03
C CYS A 107 3.44 -3.76 -15.69
N THR A 108 3.48 -3.43 -16.98
CA THR A 108 4.71 -3.11 -17.71
C THR A 108 5.39 -1.87 -17.14
N LYS A 109 4.62 -0.81 -16.83
CA LYS A 109 5.19 0.44 -16.31
C LYS A 109 5.81 0.30 -14.92
N TYR A 110 5.18 -0.48 -14.03
CA TYR A 110 5.60 -0.60 -12.63
C TYR A 110 6.37 -1.89 -12.32
N GLY A 111 6.77 -2.65 -13.35
CA GLY A 111 7.59 -3.86 -13.22
C GLY A 111 6.98 -4.88 -12.24
N LEU A 112 5.75 -5.32 -12.50
CA LEU A 112 5.09 -6.30 -11.61
C LEU A 112 5.62 -7.72 -11.80
N SER A 113 5.74 -8.45 -10.68
CA SER A 113 5.90 -9.91 -10.72
C SER A 113 4.66 -10.56 -11.35
N PRO A 114 4.82 -11.71 -12.04
CA PRO A 114 3.70 -12.45 -12.62
C PRO A 114 2.66 -12.86 -11.57
N ASP A 115 3.08 -13.13 -10.32
CA ASP A 115 2.18 -13.51 -9.23
C ASP A 115 1.32 -12.32 -8.78
N MET A 116 1.94 -11.15 -8.61
CA MET A 116 1.22 -9.91 -8.27
C MET A 116 0.22 -9.52 -9.36
N LYS A 117 0.59 -9.74 -10.63
CA LYS A 117 -0.31 -9.50 -11.76
C LYS A 117 -1.52 -10.44 -11.69
N ALA A 118 -1.31 -11.73 -11.50
CA ALA A 118 -2.38 -12.72 -11.38
C ALA A 118 -3.33 -12.40 -10.21
N GLU A 119 -2.79 -12.03 -9.06
CA GLU A 119 -3.57 -11.61 -7.89
C GLU A 119 -4.41 -10.35 -8.16
N THR A 120 -3.83 -9.38 -8.89
CA THR A 120 -4.53 -8.15 -9.27
C THR A 120 -5.65 -8.42 -10.28
N GLU A 121 -5.42 -9.31 -11.25
CA GLU A 121 -6.44 -9.73 -12.22
C GLU A 121 -7.60 -10.46 -11.55
N ASP A 122 -7.31 -11.37 -10.61
CA ASP A 122 -8.33 -12.11 -9.87
C ASP A 122 -9.18 -11.15 -9.03
N LEU A 123 -8.56 -10.22 -8.31
CA LEU A 123 -9.27 -9.19 -7.56
C LEU A 123 -10.16 -8.33 -8.46
N LEU A 124 -9.66 -7.92 -9.63
CA LEU A 124 -10.45 -7.15 -10.61
C LEU A 124 -11.67 -7.95 -11.10
N LYS A 125 -11.49 -9.23 -11.45
CA LYS A 125 -12.56 -10.12 -11.93
C LYS A 125 -13.62 -10.36 -10.85
N ARG A 126 -13.22 -10.52 -9.58
CA ARG A 126 -14.14 -10.68 -8.45
C ARG A 126 -14.98 -9.43 -8.22
N ILE A 127 -14.37 -8.25 -8.22
CA ILE A 127 -15.11 -6.99 -8.04
C ILE A 127 -16.03 -6.72 -9.23
N TYR A 128 -15.58 -7.00 -10.45
CA TYR A 128 -16.37 -6.84 -11.65
C TYR A 128 -17.58 -7.78 -11.71
N SER A 129 -17.45 -8.99 -11.15
CA SER A 129 -18.58 -9.93 -11.02
C SER A 129 -19.60 -9.47 -9.97
N SER A 130 -19.15 -8.78 -8.92
CA SER A 130 -20.02 -8.31 -7.83
C SER A 130 -20.74 -6.98 -8.14
N ARG A 131 -20.14 -6.11 -8.95
CA ARG A 131 -20.64 -4.76 -9.20
C ARG A 131 -20.67 -4.41 -10.68
N SER A 132 -21.70 -3.69 -11.10
CA SER A 132 -21.78 -3.15 -12.45
C SER A 132 -21.09 -1.80 -12.56
N PHE A 133 -20.45 -1.56 -13.71
CA PHE A 133 -19.76 -0.31 -14.01
C PHE A 133 -20.36 0.30 -15.29
N ALA A 134 -20.76 1.57 -15.21
CA ALA A 134 -21.41 2.26 -16.32
C ALA A 134 -20.46 2.57 -17.48
N ARG A 135 -19.18 2.84 -17.20
CA ARG A 135 -18.17 3.21 -18.22
C ARG A 135 -17.00 2.24 -18.19
N LYS A 136 -16.50 1.85 -19.36
CA LYS A 136 -15.27 1.03 -19.49
C LYS A 136 -14.06 1.70 -18.82
N GLN A 137 -13.98 3.03 -18.89
CA GLN A 137 -12.96 3.84 -18.22
C GLN A 137 -12.95 3.67 -16.70
N ASP A 138 -14.11 3.48 -16.08
CA ASP A 138 -14.22 3.27 -14.63
C ASP A 138 -13.64 1.91 -14.24
N VAL A 139 -13.71 0.91 -15.11
CA VAL A 139 -13.06 -0.41 -14.95
C VAL A 139 -11.54 -0.30 -15.07
N GLY A 140 -11.04 0.58 -15.96
CA GLY A 140 -9.62 0.90 -16.03
C GLY A 140 -9.09 1.60 -14.77
N ILE A 141 -9.88 2.52 -14.19
CA ILE A 141 -9.58 3.15 -12.90
C ILE A 141 -9.59 2.11 -11.77
N LEU A 142 -10.59 1.22 -11.78
CA LEU A 142 -10.67 0.13 -10.82
C LEU A 142 -9.43 -0.78 -10.90
N ALA A 143 -8.98 -1.15 -12.10
CA ALA A 143 -7.76 -1.93 -12.29
C ALA A 143 -6.52 -1.27 -11.65
N GLY A 144 -6.37 0.06 -11.84
CA GLY A 144 -5.31 0.83 -11.16
C GLY A 144 -5.46 0.87 -9.64
N CYS A 145 -6.69 0.91 -9.12
CA CYS A 145 -6.94 0.84 -7.68
C CYS A 145 -6.69 -0.57 -7.11
N CYS A 146 -7.02 -1.64 -7.85
CA CYS A 146 -6.69 -3.03 -7.47
C CYS A 146 -5.17 -3.19 -7.38
N LEU A 147 -4.45 -2.64 -8.37
CA LEU A 147 -3.00 -2.63 -8.38
C LEU A 147 -2.42 -1.94 -7.14
N ILE A 148 -2.95 -0.77 -6.75
CA ILE A 148 -2.51 -0.07 -5.53
C ILE A 148 -2.70 -0.96 -4.31
N HIS A 149 -3.85 -1.64 -4.19
CA HIS A 149 -4.15 -2.51 -3.06
C HIS A 149 -3.20 -3.71 -2.96
N ILE A 150 -2.98 -4.40 -4.08
CA ILE A 150 -2.06 -5.55 -4.13
C ILE A 150 -0.62 -5.10 -3.88
N LYS A 151 -0.17 -4.01 -4.50
CA LYS A 151 1.17 -3.46 -4.22
C LYS A 151 1.34 -3.12 -2.74
N GLN A 152 0.34 -2.54 -2.10
CA GLN A 152 0.34 -2.30 -0.65
C GLN A 152 0.43 -3.59 0.17
N LYS A 153 -0.26 -4.65 -0.24
CA LYS A 153 -0.17 -5.98 0.37
C LYS A 153 1.27 -6.53 0.34
N HIS A 154 1.98 -6.26 -0.75
CA HIS A 154 3.39 -6.65 -0.96
C HIS A 154 4.40 -5.59 -0.51
N ASN A 155 4.03 -4.67 0.40
CA ASN A 155 4.90 -3.60 0.94
C ASN A 155 5.52 -2.66 -0.13
N GLN A 156 4.88 -2.55 -1.30
CA GLN A 156 5.30 -1.65 -2.37
C GLN A 156 4.29 -0.50 -2.52
N PHE A 157 4.81 0.72 -2.60
CA PHE A 157 3.96 1.91 -2.77
C PHE A 157 3.94 2.39 -4.23
N ILE A 158 2.74 2.75 -4.68
CA ILE A 158 2.49 3.54 -5.89
C ILE A 158 1.68 4.76 -5.47
N SER A 159 2.12 5.96 -5.85
CA SER A 159 1.40 7.18 -5.54
C SER A 159 0.07 7.21 -6.26
N LEU A 160 -0.98 7.67 -5.56
CA LEU A 160 -2.27 7.97 -6.17
C LEU A 160 -2.12 9.01 -7.30
N ASN A 161 -1.13 9.90 -7.20
CA ASN A 161 -0.83 10.87 -8.25
C ASN A 161 -0.33 10.19 -9.53
N ASP A 162 0.53 9.17 -9.40
CA ASP A 162 1.13 8.48 -10.54
C ASP A 162 0.10 7.66 -11.31
N ILE A 163 -0.81 7.00 -10.59
CA ILE A 163 -1.94 6.28 -11.16
C ILE A 163 -2.94 7.26 -11.79
N SER A 164 -3.28 8.35 -11.09
CA SER A 164 -4.16 9.41 -11.60
C SER A 164 -3.62 10.03 -12.89
N ALA A 165 -2.33 10.32 -12.95
CA ALA A 165 -1.66 10.84 -14.13
C ALA A 165 -1.62 9.81 -15.27
N LYS A 166 -1.28 8.55 -14.97
CA LYS A 166 -1.17 7.51 -16.01
C LYS A 166 -2.51 7.12 -16.61
N LEU A 167 -3.57 7.09 -15.80
CA LEU A 167 -4.94 6.78 -16.24
C LEU A 167 -5.72 8.02 -16.69
N ASN A 168 -5.06 9.19 -16.75
CA ASN A 168 -5.64 10.48 -17.12
C ASN A 168 -7.01 10.75 -16.45
N CYS A 169 -7.06 10.57 -15.13
CA CYS A 169 -8.30 10.65 -14.36
C CYS A 169 -8.14 11.55 -13.12
N PRO A 170 -9.22 12.22 -12.66
CA PRO A 170 -9.14 13.09 -11.50
C PRO A 170 -8.92 12.29 -10.21
N LYS A 171 -8.06 12.80 -9.32
CA LYS A 171 -7.70 12.16 -8.03
C LYS A 171 -8.92 11.78 -7.18
N LYS A 172 -9.98 12.59 -7.22
CA LYS A 172 -11.26 12.32 -6.52
C LYS A 172 -11.88 10.99 -6.96
N LYS A 173 -11.79 10.62 -8.25
CA LYS A 173 -12.30 9.35 -8.75
C LYS A 173 -11.45 8.19 -8.26
N VAL A 174 -10.13 8.25 -8.38
CA VAL A 174 -9.22 7.20 -7.87
C VAL A 174 -9.46 6.94 -6.38
N PHE A 175 -9.67 8.00 -5.59
CA PHE A 175 -10.00 7.87 -4.18
C PHE A 175 -11.35 7.19 -3.92
N LYS A 176 -12.38 7.50 -4.71
CA LYS A 176 -13.70 6.84 -4.64
C LYS A 176 -13.59 5.34 -4.91
N PHE A 177 -12.89 4.95 -5.98
CA PHE A 177 -12.70 3.54 -6.32
C PHE A 177 -11.81 2.81 -5.30
N SER A 178 -10.78 3.46 -4.75
CA SER A 178 -9.99 2.90 -3.65
C SER A 178 -10.85 2.59 -2.42
N LYS A 179 -11.81 3.45 -2.07
CA LYS A 179 -12.79 3.15 -1.00
C LYS A 179 -13.67 1.95 -1.33
N VAL A 180 -14.13 1.82 -2.58
CA VAL A 180 -14.93 0.67 -3.04
C VAL A 180 -14.18 -0.64 -2.89
N ILE A 181 -12.88 -0.66 -3.22
CA ILE A 181 -12.05 -1.86 -3.03
C ILE A 181 -11.89 -2.17 -1.55
N LYS A 182 -11.60 -1.16 -0.72
CA LYS A 182 -11.48 -1.37 0.73
C LYS A 182 -12.76 -1.93 1.35
N SER A 183 -13.94 -1.41 0.97
CA SER A 183 -15.21 -1.99 1.43
C SER A 183 -15.37 -3.43 0.97
N PHE A 184 -15.13 -3.72 -0.31
CA PHE A 184 -15.27 -5.08 -0.85
C PHE A 184 -14.32 -6.08 -0.17
N CYS A 185 -13.06 -5.70 0.05
CA CYS A 185 -12.11 -6.55 0.76
C CYS A 185 -12.48 -6.74 2.23
N ASN A 186 -13.11 -5.76 2.88
CA ASN A 186 -13.62 -5.91 4.24
C ASN A 186 -14.83 -6.86 4.28
N ASP A 187 -15.75 -6.73 3.33
CA ASP A 187 -16.93 -7.60 3.19
C ASP A 187 -16.50 -9.08 2.97
N LEU A 188 -15.45 -9.30 2.17
CA LEU A 188 -14.86 -10.63 1.96
C LEU A 188 -14.22 -11.21 3.23
N LYS A 189 -13.62 -10.37 4.08
CA LYS A 189 -13.02 -10.81 5.36
C LYS A 189 -14.08 -11.19 6.40
N SER A 190 -15.27 -10.61 6.32
CA SER A 190 -16.40 -10.94 7.22
C SER A 190 -17.22 -12.16 6.80
N SER A 191 -16.93 -12.75 5.63
CA SER A 191 -17.63 -13.96 5.16
C SER A 191 -16.96 -15.23 5.72
N PRO A 192 -17.70 -16.13 6.40
CA PRO A 192 -17.15 -17.30 7.09
C PRO A 192 -16.71 -18.45 6.16
N GLU A 193 -16.89 -18.35 4.85
CA GLU A 193 -16.66 -19.48 3.91
C GLU A 193 -15.27 -19.54 3.25
N THR A 194 -14.40 -18.55 3.46
CA THR A 194 -13.00 -18.60 2.97
C THR A 194 -12.03 -18.60 4.13
N ASN A 195 -12.08 -19.68 4.91
CA ASN A 195 -11.09 -19.99 5.93
C ASN A 195 -10.11 -21.02 5.37
N CYS A 196 -9.21 -20.61 4.46
CA CYS A 196 -8.05 -21.39 4.03
C CYS A 196 -6.94 -20.48 3.48
N ARG A 197 -6.01 -20.17 4.39
CA ARG A 197 -4.57 -19.88 4.25
C ARG A 197 -4.09 -18.71 3.37
N GLU A 198 -3.21 -17.93 4.03
CA GLU A 198 -2.25 -16.92 3.55
C GLU A 198 -2.68 -15.46 3.39
N LEU A 199 -2.16 -14.66 4.34
CA LEU A 199 -1.69 -13.29 4.19
C LEU A 199 -2.77 -12.20 4.11
N VAL A 200 -3.06 -11.60 5.27
CA VAL A 200 -2.47 -10.32 5.70
C VAL A 200 -3.34 -9.73 6.82
N THR A 201 -2.85 -9.90 8.04
CA THR A 201 -3.09 -8.99 9.17
C THR A 201 -2.44 -7.65 8.85
N ILE A 202 -3.16 -6.78 8.16
CA ILE A 202 -3.03 -5.33 8.36
C ILE A 202 -4.33 -4.94 9.04
N SER A 203 -4.39 -5.24 10.33
CA SER A 203 -5.17 -4.43 11.26
C SER A 203 -4.46 -3.09 11.41
N GLU A 204 -5.25 -2.07 11.69
CA GLU A 204 -4.90 -0.65 11.75
C GLU A 204 -4.02 -0.29 12.97
N ALA A 205 -3.18 -1.21 13.45
CA ALA A 205 -2.25 -1.01 14.54
C ALA A 205 -0.80 -1.12 14.04
N ALA A 206 -0.14 0.03 13.98
CA ALA A 206 1.30 0.22 14.13
C ALA A 206 2.17 -1.05 14.13
N ASN A 207 2.60 -1.51 12.94
CA ASN A 207 3.73 -2.43 12.84
C ASN A 207 4.97 -1.65 12.36
N PRO A 208 5.92 -1.30 13.25
CA PRO A 208 7.08 -0.45 12.93
C PRO A 208 8.09 -1.10 11.97
N ILE A 209 7.96 -2.40 11.70
CA ILE A 209 8.82 -3.16 10.79
C ILE A 209 8.37 -2.98 9.33
N ASN A 210 7.06 -2.96 9.06
CA ASN A 210 6.52 -2.69 7.71
C ASN A 210 6.70 -1.23 7.28
N THR A 211 6.61 -0.28 8.21
CA THR A 211 6.85 1.14 7.88
C THR A 211 8.30 1.39 7.48
N SER A 212 9.28 0.72 8.11
CA SER A 212 10.71 0.95 7.84
C SER A 212 11.13 0.57 6.42
N GLN A 213 10.76 -0.64 5.95
CA GLN A 213 11.11 -1.12 4.61
C GLN A 213 10.32 -0.38 3.50
N MET A 214 9.06 0.00 3.80
CA MET A 214 8.26 0.85 2.92
C MET A 214 8.83 2.28 2.80
N LEU A 215 9.36 2.82 3.89
CA LEU A 215 9.95 4.15 3.92
C LEU A 215 11.26 4.16 3.15
N GLU A 216 12.11 3.17 3.37
CA GLU A 216 13.39 3.02 2.67
C GLU A 216 13.21 2.92 1.15
N SER A 217 12.29 2.07 0.69
CA SER A 217 11.98 1.96 -0.74
C SER A 217 11.37 3.24 -1.32
N THR A 218 10.61 4.00 -0.53
CA THR A 218 10.04 5.29 -0.96
C THR A 218 11.11 6.38 -1.02
N VAL A 219 12.02 6.43 -0.04
CA VAL A 219 13.17 7.34 0.00
C VAL A 219 14.11 7.04 -1.17
N ALA A 220 14.44 5.77 -1.41
CA ALA A 220 15.29 5.34 -2.51
C ALA A 220 14.71 5.68 -3.89
N LYS A 221 13.37 5.59 -4.06
CA LYS A 221 12.68 6.02 -5.29
C LYS A 221 12.74 7.54 -5.48
N ILE A 222 12.49 8.29 -4.41
CA ILE A 222 12.50 9.76 -4.44
C ILE A 222 13.88 10.30 -4.79
N PHE A 223 14.93 9.68 -4.23
CA PHE A 223 16.31 10.13 -4.36
C PHE A 223 17.15 9.24 -5.30
N ALA A 224 16.50 8.58 -6.25
CA ALA A 224 17.16 7.64 -7.16
C ALA A 224 18.31 8.27 -7.95
N SER A 225 18.25 9.58 -8.22
CA SER A 225 19.20 10.39 -9.00
C SER A 225 20.34 11.03 -8.19
N VAL A 226 20.48 10.74 -6.89
CA VAL A 226 21.59 11.28 -6.07
C VAL A 226 22.88 10.52 -6.41
N VAL A 227 23.94 11.26 -6.77
CA VAL A 227 25.19 10.72 -7.33
C VAL A 227 26.29 10.49 -6.28
N ASP A 228 26.24 11.13 -5.10
CA ASP A 228 27.27 10.99 -4.06
C ASP A 228 26.72 10.33 -2.76
N ASN A 229 27.43 9.34 -2.22
CA ASN A 229 27.14 8.64 -0.95
C ASN A 229 25.66 8.20 -0.79
N LYS A 230 25.11 7.62 -1.86
CA LYS A 230 23.69 7.26 -1.98
C LYS A 230 23.19 6.40 -0.81
N ASP A 231 23.98 5.41 -0.38
CA ASP A 231 23.55 4.47 0.66
C ASP A 231 23.54 5.12 2.05
N GLU A 232 24.57 5.89 2.40
CA GLU A 232 24.59 6.66 3.67
C GLU A 232 23.46 7.69 3.69
N PHE A 233 23.23 8.38 2.58
CA PHE A 233 22.16 9.36 2.44
C PHE A 233 20.76 8.74 2.59
N ILE A 234 20.50 7.62 1.91
CA ILE A 234 19.21 6.91 2.00
C ILE A 234 18.99 6.37 3.41
N SER A 235 19.99 5.72 4.00
CA SER A 235 19.92 5.18 5.36
C SER A 235 19.62 6.28 6.38
N LYS A 236 20.38 7.37 6.36
CA LYS A 236 20.23 8.51 7.28
C LYS A 236 18.90 9.23 7.09
N THR A 237 18.44 9.40 5.84
CA THR A 237 17.13 10.00 5.53
C THR A 237 15.98 9.12 6.00
N THR A 238 16.11 7.81 5.84
CA THR A 238 15.13 6.82 6.32
C THR A 238 15.03 6.85 7.85
N ALA A 239 16.17 6.84 8.55
CA ALA A 239 16.21 6.95 10.00
C ALA A 239 15.57 8.24 10.52
N LEU A 240 15.88 9.39 9.92
CA LEU A 240 15.27 10.67 10.31
C LEU A 240 13.77 10.72 10.02
N THR A 241 13.34 10.14 8.90
CA THR A 241 11.93 10.10 8.55
C THR A 241 11.15 9.16 9.48
N LYS A 242 11.75 8.04 9.89
CA LYS A 242 11.19 7.13 10.90
C LYS A 242 11.02 7.83 12.23
N LEU A 243 12.05 8.56 12.69
CA LEU A 243 11.96 9.39 13.89
C LEU A 243 10.86 10.44 13.79
N ALA A 244 10.70 11.10 12.63
CA ALA A 244 9.60 12.04 12.40
C ALA A 244 8.22 11.37 12.46
N CYS A 245 8.09 10.12 12.01
CA CYS A 245 6.88 9.33 12.16
C CYS A 245 6.60 9.03 13.64
N ASP A 246 7.61 8.57 14.38
CA ASP A 246 7.51 8.21 15.80
C ASP A 246 7.24 9.42 16.72
N CYS A 247 7.52 10.63 16.22
CA CYS A 247 7.21 11.92 16.83
C CYS A 247 5.97 12.61 16.22
N TRP A 248 5.09 11.85 15.55
CA TRP A 248 3.78 12.32 15.05
C TRP A 248 3.82 13.45 14.01
N LEU A 249 4.95 13.68 13.34
CA LEU A 249 5.07 14.73 12.32
C LEU A 249 4.43 14.33 10.98
N MET A 250 4.20 13.03 10.76
CA MET A 250 3.61 12.47 9.54
C MET A 250 2.11 12.17 9.66
N SER A 251 1.56 12.08 10.88
CA SER A 251 0.17 11.72 11.11
C SER A 251 -0.79 12.72 10.46
N GLY A 252 -1.70 12.22 9.61
CA GLY A 252 -2.67 13.05 8.87
C GLY A 252 -2.08 13.96 7.78
N ARG A 253 -0.80 13.78 7.42
CA ARG A 253 -0.07 14.67 6.49
C ARG A 253 0.49 13.88 5.31
N SER A 254 0.83 14.58 4.22
CA SER A 254 1.45 13.92 3.06
C SER A 254 2.89 13.48 3.39
N PRO A 255 3.25 12.21 3.20
CA PRO A 255 4.59 11.70 3.54
C PRO A 255 5.70 12.34 2.70
N GLU A 256 5.40 12.67 1.44
CA GLU A 256 6.32 13.29 0.47
C GLU A 256 6.99 14.57 1.00
N GLY A 257 6.23 15.46 1.64
CA GLY A 257 6.78 16.72 2.19
C GLY A 257 7.72 16.49 3.38
N VAL A 258 7.43 15.48 4.21
CA VAL A 258 8.27 15.12 5.35
C VAL A 258 9.55 14.43 4.89
N ILE A 259 9.46 13.49 3.95
CA ILE A 259 10.62 12.81 3.36
C ILE A 259 11.56 13.81 2.68
N THR A 260 11.02 14.75 1.90
CA THR A 260 11.81 15.79 1.24
C THR A 260 12.55 16.66 2.25
N ALA A 261 11.85 17.09 3.32
CA ALA A 261 12.43 17.92 4.36
C ALA A 261 13.51 17.18 5.15
N ALA A 262 13.30 15.89 5.47
CA ALA A 262 14.29 15.03 6.09
C ALA A 262 15.52 14.85 5.20
N GLY A 263 15.32 14.55 3.90
CA GLY A 263 16.40 14.42 2.93
C GLY A 263 17.24 15.69 2.81
N TYR A 264 16.61 16.87 2.76
CA TYR A 264 17.35 18.14 2.76
C TYR A 264 18.24 18.32 4.00
N LEU A 265 17.74 17.97 5.19
CA LEU A 265 18.50 18.09 6.44
C LEU A 265 19.65 17.07 6.50
N CYS A 266 19.42 15.84 6.05
CA CYS A 266 20.44 14.80 5.96
C CYS A 266 21.53 15.17 4.95
N TRP A 267 21.15 15.72 3.79
CA TRP A 267 22.10 16.21 2.78
C TRP A 267 23.01 17.30 3.36
N LYS A 268 22.43 18.27 4.10
CA LYS A 268 23.21 19.31 4.79
C LYS A 268 24.11 18.78 5.90
N SER A 269 23.70 17.69 6.56
CA SER A 269 24.50 17.05 7.61
C SER A 269 25.71 16.30 7.03
N ILE A 270 25.56 15.65 5.87
CA ILE A 270 26.65 14.96 5.17
C ILE A 270 27.61 15.95 4.51
N ASN A 271 27.09 17.09 4.02
CA ASN A 271 27.88 18.10 3.31
C ASN A 271 27.94 19.44 4.07
N PRO A 272 28.57 19.52 5.26
CA PRO A 272 28.57 20.75 6.08
C PRO A 272 29.29 21.94 5.44
N GLY A 273 30.17 21.71 4.44
CA GLY A 273 30.83 22.75 3.65
C GLY A 273 29.95 23.38 2.56
N SER A 274 28.86 22.72 2.16
CA SER A 274 27.99 23.11 1.04
C SER A 274 26.88 24.11 1.42
N LYS A 275 27.21 25.10 2.27
CA LYS A 275 26.25 26.04 2.88
C LYS A 275 25.39 26.81 1.86
N SER A 276 25.75 26.80 0.57
CA SER A 276 25.06 27.49 -0.52
C SER A 276 23.69 26.89 -0.89
N LEU A 277 23.46 25.58 -0.75
CA LEU A 277 22.22 24.98 -1.27
C LEU A 277 21.00 25.31 -0.37
N THR A 278 20.13 26.16 -0.90
CA THR A 278 18.83 26.47 -0.29
C THR A 278 17.86 25.31 -0.47
N LEU A 279 16.82 25.23 0.37
CA LEU A 279 15.76 24.22 0.21
C LEU A 279 15.08 24.34 -1.16
N LYS A 280 14.94 25.56 -1.70
CA LYS A 280 14.33 25.80 -3.00
C LYS A 280 15.18 25.21 -4.14
N GLN A 281 16.49 25.40 -4.10
CA GLN A 281 17.43 24.79 -5.05
C GLN A 281 17.41 23.27 -4.92
N PHE A 282 17.53 22.73 -3.70
CA PHE A 282 17.42 21.29 -3.45
C PHE A 282 16.12 20.69 -4.03
N CYS A 283 14.97 21.34 -3.78
CA CYS A 283 13.71 20.88 -4.35
C CYS A 283 13.68 20.98 -5.88
N SER A 284 14.33 21.98 -6.48
CA SER A 284 14.43 22.12 -7.94
C SER A 284 15.27 21.00 -8.55
N ASP A 285 16.44 20.73 -7.97
CA ASP A 285 17.41 19.76 -8.47
C ASP A 285 16.84 18.33 -8.42
N PHE A 286 16.02 18.03 -7.41
CA PHE A 286 15.39 16.71 -7.22
C PHE A 286 13.92 16.66 -7.67
N SER A 287 13.38 17.72 -8.31
CA SER A 287 11.98 17.79 -8.76
C SER A 287 10.94 17.52 -7.64
N MET A 288 11.18 18.06 -6.44
CA MET A 288 10.37 17.85 -5.24
C MET A 288 9.47 19.04 -4.89
N PRO A 289 8.34 18.84 -4.18
CA PRO A 289 7.38 19.91 -3.91
C PRO A 289 7.82 20.83 -2.76
N TYR A 290 8.46 21.97 -3.09
CA TYR A 290 8.91 22.97 -2.10
C TYR A 290 7.82 23.42 -1.11
N SER A 291 6.61 23.71 -1.59
CA SER A 291 5.50 24.24 -0.78
C SER A 291 5.07 23.31 0.36
N LYS A 292 5.15 21.99 0.14
CA LYS A 292 4.82 20.97 1.14
C LYS A 292 5.97 20.74 2.13
N SER A 293 7.21 20.96 1.70
CA SER A 293 8.42 20.59 2.43
C SER A 293 8.96 21.72 3.31
N SER A 294 8.80 22.98 2.88
CA SER A 294 9.25 24.17 3.62
C SER A 294 8.81 24.22 5.08
N PRO A 295 7.50 24.09 5.41
CA PRO A 295 7.07 24.11 6.82
C PRO A 295 7.65 22.93 7.62
N LYS A 296 7.86 21.78 6.97
CA LYS A 296 8.35 20.55 7.62
C LYS A 296 9.80 20.62 8.03
N VAL A 297 10.64 21.40 7.33
CA VAL A 297 12.04 21.61 7.74
C VAL A 297 12.12 22.23 9.13
N LEU A 298 11.28 23.23 9.43
CA LEU A 298 11.27 23.88 10.74
C LEU A 298 10.71 22.94 11.81
N GLU A 299 9.64 22.22 11.52
CA GLU A 299 9.05 21.24 12.45
C GLU A 299 10.04 20.14 12.82
N ILE A 300 10.76 19.57 11.85
CA ILE A 300 11.77 18.53 12.09
C ILE A 300 12.94 19.11 12.90
N LYS A 301 13.44 20.31 12.57
CA LYS A 301 14.47 20.97 13.37
C LYS A 301 14.05 21.19 14.82
N ASN A 302 12.81 21.65 15.04
CA ASN A 302 12.28 21.86 16.39
C ASN A 302 12.14 20.54 17.16
N MET A 303 11.71 19.46 16.49
CA MET A 303 11.68 18.11 17.07
C MET A 303 13.09 17.64 17.48
N LEU A 304 14.08 17.78 16.58
CA LEU A 304 15.47 17.43 16.87
C LEU A 304 16.04 18.28 18.02
N LEU A 305 15.68 19.56 18.14
CA LEU A 305 16.09 20.41 19.27
C LEU A 305 15.48 19.94 20.58
N LYS A 306 14.21 19.52 20.58
CA LYS A 306 13.56 18.97 21.78
C LYS A 306 14.23 17.69 22.25
N LEU A 307 14.60 16.80 21.32
CA LEU A 307 15.38 15.60 21.63
C LEU A 307 16.79 15.95 22.11
N GLY A 308 17.44 16.89 21.43
CA GLY A 308 18.79 17.34 21.76
C GLY A 308 18.92 17.99 23.15
N LYS A 309 17.86 18.61 23.68
CA LYS A 309 17.82 19.13 25.05
C LYS A 309 17.96 18.05 26.12
N LYS A 310 17.70 16.77 25.80
CA LYS A 310 17.92 15.65 26.72
C LYS A 310 19.39 15.23 26.79
N ILE A 311 20.21 15.68 25.84
CA ILE A 311 21.65 15.45 25.87
C ILE A 311 22.27 16.45 26.86
N PRO A 312 23.03 15.98 27.87
CA PRO A 312 23.62 16.87 28.88
C PRO A 312 24.49 17.97 28.27
N SER A 313 24.35 19.20 28.76
CA SER A 313 25.07 20.38 28.25
C SER A 313 26.58 20.30 28.37
N GLY A 314 27.11 19.50 29.29
CA GLY A 314 28.55 19.24 29.43
C GLY A 314 29.10 18.15 28.50
N SER A 315 28.26 17.52 27.68
CA SER A 315 28.70 16.46 26.77
C SER A 315 29.29 17.04 25.47
N LYS A 316 30.25 16.31 24.88
CA LYS A 316 30.79 16.61 23.53
C LYS A 316 29.70 16.67 22.45
N ASN A 317 28.55 16.04 22.71
CA ASN A 317 27.42 15.94 21.79
C ASN A 317 26.29 16.93 22.11
N TYR A 318 26.55 17.97 22.91
CA TYR A 318 25.54 18.97 23.23
C TYR A 318 24.95 19.63 21.97
N VAL A 319 23.62 19.68 21.92
CA VAL A 319 22.87 20.16 20.76
C VAL A 319 22.25 21.53 21.01
N ASN A 320 22.46 22.45 20.08
CA ASN A 320 21.87 23.77 20.00
C ASN A 320 21.38 24.06 18.57
N GLY A 321 20.69 25.19 18.37
CA GLY A 321 20.13 25.59 17.08
C GLY A 321 21.15 25.69 15.93
N LYS A 322 22.42 25.92 16.24
CA LYS A 322 23.49 26.12 15.25
C LYS A 322 24.21 24.82 14.89
N ASN A 323 24.38 23.90 15.84
CA ASN A 323 25.16 22.68 15.65
C ASN A 323 24.34 21.41 15.44
N ILE A 324 23.00 21.50 15.48
CA ILE A 324 22.08 20.36 15.39
C ILE A 324 22.34 19.41 14.21
N LEU A 325 22.74 19.95 13.05
CA LEU A 325 23.00 19.13 11.87
C LEU A 325 24.32 18.36 11.96
N PHE A 326 25.30 18.86 12.72
CA PHE A 326 26.56 18.15 12.97
C PHE A 326 26.35 16.96 13.92
N HIS A 327 25.45 17.10 14.89
CA HIS A 327 25.11 16.04 15.84
C HIS A 327 23.94 15.15 15.38
N LEU A 328 23.50 15.28 14.12
CA LEU A 328 22.35 14.53 13.61
C LEU A 328 22.56 13.01 13.71
N ASN A 329 23.76 12.50 13.41
CA ASN A 329 24.08 11.07 13.54
C ASN A 329 23.88 10.58 14.97
N TYR A 330 24.45 11.31 15.93
CA TYR A 330 24.32 10.98 17.35
C TYR A 330 22.86 10.96 17.83
N ILE A 331 22.05 11.93 17.39
CA ILE A 331 20.61 11.97 17.71
C ILE A 331 19.88 10.77 17.11
N LEU A 332 20.21 10.37 15.88
CA LEU A 332 19.57 9.24 15.20
C LEU A 332 19.94 7.89 15.85
N GLU A 333 21.21 7.69 16.18
CA GLU A 333 21.71 6.50 16.88
C GLU A 333 21.04 6.31 18.24
N ASN A 334 20.81 7.40 18.97
CA ASN A 334 20.20 7.39 20.30
C ASN A 334 18.71 7.77 20.29
N SER A 335 18.07 7.74 19.12
CA SER A 335 16.73 8.30 18.90
C SER A 335 15.65 7.67 19.77
N VAL A 336 15.71 6.35 19.98
CA VAL A 336 14.75 5.63 20.84
C VAL A 336 14.88 6.07 22.30
N THR A 337 16.10 6.12 22.83
CA THR A 337 16.38 6.55 24.21
C THR A 337 15.97 8.01 24.42
N LEU A 338 16.43 8.92 23.55
CA LEU A 338 16.10 10.34 23.64
C LEU A 338 14.59 10.60 23.55
N ARG A 339 13.88 9.84 22.72
CA ARG A 339 12.42 9.90 22.63
C ARG A 339 11.76 9.40 23.91
N ASN A 340 12.22 8.28 24.47
CA ASN A 340 11.68 7.74 25.71
C ASN A 340 11.94 8.69 26.89
N ASP A 341 13.11 9.32 26.96
CA ASP A 341 13.43 10.36 27.94
C ASP A 341 12.54 11.60 27.79
N LEU A 342 12.25 12.00 26.54
CA LEU A 342 11.31 13.07 26.26
C LEU A 342 9.89 12.70 26.72
N LEU A 343 9.43 11.49 26.44
CA LEU A 343 8.09 11.00 26.80
C LEU A 343 7.94 10.79 28.30
N THR A 344 8.97 10.29 28.98
CA THR A 344 8.96 10.11 30.44
C THR A 344 9.02 11.44 31.17
N ASP A 345 9.74 12.44 30.67
CA ASP A 345 9.72 13.77 31.26
C ASP A 345 8.43 14.52 30.96
N THR A 346 7.76 14.30 29.82
CA THR A 346 6.40 14.81 29.61
C THR A 346 5.40 14.10 30.52
N TYR A 347 5.53 12.79 30.73
CA TYR A 347 4.69 12.03 31.66
C TYR A 347 4.92 12.47 33.12
N LYS A 348 6.18 12.71 33.52
CA LYS A 348 6.53 13.27 34.82
C LYS A 348 6.05 14.71 34.95
N ALA A 349 6.17 15.55 33.92
CA ALA A 349 5.63 16.91 33.93
C ALA A 349 4.10 16.92 34.02
N GLU A 350 3.41 15.97 33.36
CA GLU A 350 1.97 15.78 33.48
C GLU A 350 1.57 15.19 34.84
N GLU A 351 2.35 14.29 35.44
CA GLU A 351 2.12 13.80 36.81
C GLU A 351 2.42 14.86 37.88
N ILE A 352 3.48 15.65 37.70
CA ILE A 352 3.82 16.78 38.57
C ILE A 352 2.76 17.86 38.43
N ALA A 353 2.34 18.20 37.22
CA ALA A 353 1.19 19.08 37.00
C ALA A 353 -0.08 18.51 37.64
N LYS A 354 -0.39 17.21 37.48
CA LYS A 354 -1.54 16.56 38.14
C LYS A 354 -1.42 16.57 39.68
N LYS A 355 -0.22 16.40 40.23
CA LYS A 355 0.04 16.42 41.68
C LYS A 355 -0.01 17.85 42.25
N GLU A 356 0.59 18.83 41.57
CA GLU A 356 0.49 20.26 41.91
C GLU A 356 -0.95 20.78 41.78
N PHE A 357 -1.73 20.30 40.79
CA PHE A 357 -3.16 20.60 40.69
C PHE A 357 -4.03 19.87 41.73
N SER A 358 -3.59 18.73 42.27
CA SER A 358 -4.30 18.01 43.34
C SER A 358 -4.23 18.71 44.70
N MET A 359 -3.18 19.52 44.94
CA MET A 359 -3.03 20.28 46.17
C MET A 359 -3.94 21.53 46.24
N TYR A 360 -4.52 21.95 45.12
CA TYR A 360 -5.29 23.20 45.01
C TYR A 360 -6.77 23.06 44.62
N ARG A 361 -7.37 21.86 44.63
CA ARG A 361 -8.82 21.73 44.39
C ARG A 361 -9.48 20.57 45.16
N LYS A 362 -9.80 20.82 46.43
CA LYS A 362 -11.16 20.52 46.89
C LYS A 362 -12.02 21.69 46.38
N VAL A 363 -12.83 21.41 45.36
CA VAL A 363 -14.07 22.08 44.94
C VAL A 363 -14.16 22.10 43.41
N SER A 364 -15.13 21.32 42.95
CA SER A 364 -15.86 21.36 41.69
C SER A 364 -15.12 21.09 40.37
N SER A 365 -15.49 19.93 39.83
CA SER A 365 -15.53 19.47 38.45
C SER A 365 -15.66 20.56 37.37
N VAL A 366 -14.78 20.51 36.37
CA VAL A 366 -15.07 20.27 34.93
C VAL A 366 -13.71 20.24 34.20
N ALA A 367 -13.50 19.19 33.41
CA ALA A 367 -12.28 18.93 32.65
C ALA A 367 -12.14 19.83 31.41
N LYS A 368 -10.89 20.16 31.03
CA LYS A 368 -10.52 20.45 29.63
C LYS A 368 -9.05 20.08 29.36
N GLU A 369 -8.87 19.37 28.25
CA GLU A 369 -7.63 18.89 27.66
C GLU A 369 -6.74 20.05 27.17
N THR A 370 -5.42 19.86 27.25
CA THR A 370 -4.42 20.85 26.81
C THR A 370 -4.12 20.69 25.32
N GLU A 371 -4.24 21.81 24.62
CA GLU A 371 -4.12 21.99 23.17
C GLU A 371 -2.75 21.63 22.59
N VAL A 372 -2.81 20.97 21.43
CA VAL A 372 -1.75 20.97 20.41
C VAL A 372 -1.66 22.38 19.83
N VAL A 373 -0.42 22.86 19.68
CA VAL A 373 -0.05 24.16 19.10
C VAL A 373 -0.78 24.42 17.76
N SER A 374 -1.89 25.15 17.84
CA SER A 374 -2.45 25.99 16.79
C SER A 374 -3.30 27.03 17.49
N VAL A 375 -2.94 28.30 17.34
CA VAL A 375 -3.69 29.45 17.89
C VAL A 375 -5.14 29.35 17.40
N GLU A 376 -6.02 28.93 18.29
CA GLU A 376 -7.45 28.90 18.02
C GLU A 376 -7.98 30.34 18.06
N ARG A 377 -8.27 30.91 16.90
CA ARG A 377 -9.42 31.82 16.83
C ARG A 377 -10.67 30.95 16.86
N ARG A 378 -10.98 30.36 18.01
CA ARG A 378 -12.35 29.91 18.26
C ARG A 378 -13.16 31.18 18.44
N CYS A 379 -14.14 31.40 17.58
CA CYS A 379 -15.20 32.34 17.91
C CYS A 379 -16.01 31.67 19.03
N ASP A 380 -15.99 32.25 20.23
CA ASP A 380 -16.72 31.79 21.41
C ASP A 380 -18.26 31.94 21.27
N PHE A 381 -18.78 31.99 20.04
CA PHE A 381 -20.21 32.07 19.82
C PHE A 381 -20.85 30.72 20.13
N GLN A 382 -21.41 30.60 21.33
CA GLN A 382 -22.35 29.56 21.67
C GLN A 382 -23.77 30.13 21.50
N PRO A 383 -24.56 29.66 20.53
CA PRO A 383 -25.95 30.09 20.41
C PRO A 383 -26.73 29.60 21.63
N ASN A 384 -27.19 30.53 22.46
CA ASN A 384 -28.15 30.21 23.50
C ASN A 384 -29.53 30.03 22.86
N MET A 385 -29.99 28.78 22.77
CA MET A 385 -31.30 28.41 22.22
C MET A 385 -32.44 28.60 23.24
N ASN A 386 -32.12 28.98 24.48
CA ASN A 386 -33.12 29.29 25.51
C ASN A 386 -33.32 30.81 25.55
N ALA A 387 -33.93 31.37 24.51
CA ALA A 387 -34.46 32.72 24.59
C ALA A 387 -35.82 32.66 25.31
N PRO A 388 -36.02 33.32 26.46
CA PRO A 388 -37.37 33.51 27.00
C PRO A 388 -38.21 34.29 25.99
N ASP A 389 -39.54 34.27 26.14
CA ASP A 389 -40.45 35.12 25.35
C ASP A 389 -40.18 36.60 25.68
N VAL A 390 -39.14 37.17 25.04
CA VAL A 390 -38.75 38.57 25.22
C VAL A 390 -39.69 39.41 24.38
N GLU A 391 -40.43 40.32 25.03
CA GLU A 391 -41.20 41.35 24.35
C GLU A 391 -40.27 42.22 23.48
N ILE A 392 -40.50 42.21 22.17
CA ILE A 392 -39.73 43.03 21.23
C ILE A 392 -40.33 44.43 21.24
N SER A 393 -39.61 45.40 21.80
CA SER A 393 -40.08 46.79 21.83
C SER A 393 -40.22 47.39 20.42
N ASP A 394 -41.19 48.29 20.25
CA ASP A 394 -41.36 49.05 18.99
C ASP A 394 -40.10 49.84 18.60
N SER A 395 -39.29 50.24 19.58
CA SER A 395 -38.00 50.90 19.33
C SER A 395 -36.96 50.01 18.66
N GLU A 396 -36.99 48.69 18.92
CA GLU A 396 -36.13 47.71 18.24
C GLU A 396 -36.61 47.50 16.81
N ILE A 397 -37.92 47.41 16.59
CA ILE A 397 -38.53 47.27 15.27
C ILE A 397 -38.24 48.51 14.41
N ALA A 398 -38.34 49.71 14.98
CA ALA A 398 -38.09 50.97 14.30
C ALA A 398 -36.67 51.08 13.72
N LYS A 399 -35.66 50.39 14.29
CA LYS A 399 -34.28 50.37 13.75
C LYS A 399 -34.20 49.72 12.37
N TYR A 400 -35.12 48.83 12.04
CA TYR A 400 -35.18 48.15 10.74
C TYR A 400 -36.07 48.88 9.73
N ILE A 401 -36.82 49.90 10.16
CA ILE A 401 -37.66 50.73 9.30
C ILE A 401 -36.86 51.96 8.89
N ARG A 402 -36.67 52.16 7.59
CA ARG A 402 -35.96 53.33 7.07
C ARG A 402 -36.72 54.61 7.43
N SER A 403 -35.98 55.62 7.86
CA SER A 403 -36.52 56.95 8.12
C SER A 403 -37.03 57.60 6.83
N GLU A 404 -37.97 58.53 6.95
CA GLU A 404 -38.49 59.27 5.80
C GLU A 404 -37.40 60.02 5.01
N LYS A 405 -36.36 60.48 5.71
CA LYS A 405 -35.20 61.14 5.08
C LYS A 405 -34.42 60.17 4.20
N GLU A 406 -34.17 58.96 4.68
CA GLU A 406 -33.50 57.90 3.91
C GLU A 406 -34.36 57.47 2.72
N VAL A 407 -35.68 57.34 2.89
CA VAL A 407 -36.59 57.00 1.79
C VAL A 407 -36.58 58.08 0.70
N LYS A 408 -36.62 59.36 1.08
CA LYS A 408 -36.53 60.48 0.12
C LYS A 408 -35.20 60.49 -0.62
N LEU A 409 -34.10 60.20 0.07
CA LEU A 409 -32.77 60.11 -0.55
C LEU A 409 -32.67 58.93 -1.52
N ILE A 410 -33.16 57.75 -1.13
CA ILE A 410 -33.19 56.57 -2.01
C ILE A 410 -34.04 56.82 -3.26
N LYS A 411 -35.20 57.50 -3.14
CA LYS A 411 -36.03 57.87 -4.30
C LYS A 411 -35.27 58.79 -5.26
N LYS A 412 -34.62 59.84 -4.75
CA LYS A 412 -33.79 60.74 -5.57
C LYS A 412 -32.64 60.02 -6.26
N LEU A 413 -32.00 59.07 -5.57
CA LEU A 413 -30.95 58.25 -6.17
C LEU A 413 -31.50 57.33 -7.26
N LYS A 414 -32.65 56.69 -7.05
CA LYS A 414 -33.30 55.87 -8.08
C LYS A 414 -33.65 56.67 -9.33
N GLU A 415 -34.30 57.83 -9.15
CA GLU A 415 -34.64 58.74 -10.27
C GLU A 415 -33.40 59.14 -11.08
N LYS A 416 -32.27 59.37 -10.41
CA LYS A 416 -30.99 59.70 -11.07
C LYS A 416 -30.34 58.54 -11.82
N TYR A 417 -30.61 57.29 -11.43
CA TYR A 417 -30.07 56.10 -12.09
C TYR A 417 -31.01 55.53 -13.17
N GLU A 418 -32.29 55.87 -13.12
CA GLU A 418 -33.30 55.50 -14.11
C GLU A 418 -33.49 56.56 -15.21
N SER A 419 -32.90 57.76 -15.04
CA SER A 419 -32.73 58.81 -16.07
C SER A 419 -31.38 58.66 -16.76
#